data_AF-A0A842W8Z0-F1
#
_entry.id   AF-A0A842W8Z0-F1
#
_cell.length_a   1.000
_cell.length_b   1.000
_cell.length_c   1.000
_cell.angle_alpha   90.00
_cell.angle_beta   90.00
_cell.angle_gamma   90.00
#
_symmetry.space_group_name_H-M   'P 1'
#
loop_
_entity.id
_entity.type
_entity.pdbx_description
1 polymer ?
#
loop_
_entity_poly.entity_id
_entity_poly.type
_entity_poly.pdbx_seq_one_letter_code
_entity_poly.pdbx_strand_id
1 'polypeptide(L)'
;MSPVSEWSLIINVTNILGFITWAFPLISLAILSYCIEHYTRFRTKWALYIIATLLAVAYPVLTAFDYWEHGNTIVENQIIATTLLLTGLVIAAYASLQLMNFQKIQLGRTKQTIQLLVFIGILAPLASTIAGKTTHAEFLHLTAYNLSVTSLILIFLAIGKLTQNYIPRQQMLAYTSARIGSILLLADPFLRNYVYIKGVELSMKYSLRFMGILIQLFATVLLSITVVMLILEAQARGVHLIPSDERSERNKPMKYRLKRGYSYLIQEESPSHSTDIFADYVTHNHHGLLITRAQPSRIRQDYRLNTTPILWMTNSKTDEKTVKPRDIDRIVYIIKDFIKFDTDSIILIQRLDYLITENDFNTVLRMIHDLNDIIMSSKCILMVSLDSGTLSREEVALLLQELEDLTNVEKVTLGEPLYSVLLFVYSENTRRRTPSFKSVTRKFEITKTTARKRIYDLEDKGLLRILNQGRYKFLEVTEKGRALVRSPASSRGGENG
;
A
#
# COMPACT_ATOMS: atom_id res chain seq x y z
N MET A 1 -21.91 51.73 -27.91
CA MET A 1 -20.77 50.79 -27.93
C MET A 1 -21.02 49.82 -29.06
N SER A 2 -20.06 49.61 -29.97
CA SER A 2 -20.28 48.71 -31.11
C SER A 2 -20.39 47.25 -30.62
N PRO A 3 -21.23 46.41 -31.25
CA PRO A 3 -21.38 45.00 -30.88
C PRO A 3 -20.06 44.22 -30.92
N VAL A 4 -19.06 44.72 -31.67
CA VAL A 4 -17.70 44.16 -31.75
C VAL A 4 -16.97 44.18 -30.40
N SER A 5 -17.28 45.13 -29.50
CA SER A 5 -16.64 45.25 -28.18
C SER A 5 -17.17 44.27 -27.12
N GLU A 6 -18.44 43.84 -27.23
CA GLU A 6 -19.02 42.88 -26.29
C GLU A 6 -18.60 41.44 -26.63
N TRP A 7 -18.52 41.10 -27.92
CA TRP A 7 -18.08 39.77 -28.35
C TRP A 7 -16.61 39.49 -28.08
N SER A 8 -15.73 40.51 -28.17
CA SER A 8 -14.30 40.35 -27.83
C SER A 8 -14.09 40.06 -26.34
N LEU A 9 -14.89 40.68 -25.46
CA LEU A 9 -14.89 40.38 -24.03
C LEU A 9 -15.32 38.93 -23.75
N ILE A 10 -16.42 38.48 -24.37
CA ILE A 10 -16.92 37.11 -24.23
C ILE A 10 -15.87 36.10 -24.71
N ILE A 11 -15.22 36.35 -25.85
CA ILE A 11 -14.16 35.49 -26.39
C ILE A 11 -12.98 35.39 -25.42
N ASN A 12 -12.49 36.52 -24.90
CA ASN A 12 -11.40 36.53 -23.92
C ASN A 12 -11.76 35.77 -22.64
N VAL A 13 -12.97 35.97 -22.12
CA VAL A 13 -13.46 35.23 -20.95
C VAL A 13 -13.54 33.73 -21.26
N THR A 14 -14.06 33.34 -22.43
CA THR A 14 -14.15 31.92 -22.81
C THR A 14 -12.79 31.23 -22.94
N ASN A 15 -11.77 31.94 -23.42
CA ASN A 15 -10.41 31.40 -23.54
C ASN A 15 -9.73 31.23 -22.19
N ILE A 16 -9.88 32.21 -21.28
CA ILE A 16 -9.36 32.13 -19.90
C ILE A 16 -10.04 30.98 -19.15
N LEU A 17 -11.36 30.85 -19.27
CA LEU A 17 -12.08 29.75 -18.64
C LEU A 17 -11.69 28.39 -19.24
N GLY A 18 -11.41 28.33 -20.54
CA GLY A 18 -10.88 27.14 -21.21
C GLY A 18 -9.53 26.67 -20.64
N PHE A 19 -8.67 27.60 -20.22
CA PHE A 19 -7.42 27.24 -19.52
C PHE A 19 -7.72 26.48 -18.21
N ILE A 20 -8.66 26.99 -17.42
CA ILE A 20 -9.06 26.37 -16.15
C ILE A 20 -9.64 24.98 -16.39
N THR A 21 -10.52 24.82 -17.39
CA THR A 21 -11.24 23.56 -17.59
C THR A 21 -10.36 22.41 -18.02
N TRP A 22 -9.33 22.65 -18.85
CA TRP A 22 -8.49 21.60 -19.40
C TRP A 22 -7.20 21.37 -18.61
N ALA A 23 -6.59 22.42 -18.05
CA ALA A 23 -5.30 22.29 -17.36
C ALA A 23 -5.46 21.90 -15.90
N PHE A 24 -6.44 22.47 -15.19
CA PHE A 24 -6.58 22.30 -13.75
C PHE A 24 -6.75 20.84 -13.29
N PRO A 25 -7.58 19.99 -13.95
CA PRO A 25 -7.68 18.57 -13.62
C PRO A 25 -6.34 17.83 -13.73
N LEU A 26 -5.55 18.16 -14.73
CA LEU A 26 -4.26 17.52 -15.03
C LEU A 26 -3.18 17.95 -14.04
N ILE A 27 -3.14 19.24 -13.68
CA ILE A 27 -2.26 19.74 -12.63
C ILE A 27 -2.58 19.10 -11.29
N SER A 28 -3.87 19.00 -10.95
CA SER A 28 -4.33 18.37 -9.72
C SER A 28 -3.89 16.91 -9.63
N LEU A 29 -3.93 16.18 -10.75
CA LEU A 29 -3.42 14.82 -10.85
C LEU A 29 -1.90 14.72 -10.79
N ALA A 30 -1.19 15.67 -11.40
CA ALA A 30 0.26 15.73 -11.31
C ALA A 30 0.69 15.87 -9.84
N ILE A 31 0.05 16.77 -9.10
CA ILE A 31 0.29 17.00 -7.67
C ILE A 31 -0.05 15.73 -6.87
N LEU A 32 -1.25 15.16 -7.06
CA LEU A 32 -1.66 13.94 -6.37
C LEU A 32 -0.68 12.78 -6.63
N SER A 33 -0.32 12.55 -7.89
CA SER A 33 0.61 11.49 -8.29
C SER A 33 2.00 11.71 -7.71
N TYR A 34 2.49 12.96 -7.71
CA TYR A 34 3.76 13.32 -7.08
C TYR A 34 3.73 13.08 -5.56
N CYS A 35 2.65 13.47 -4.89
CA CYS A 35 2.47 13.20 -3.46
C CYS A 35 2.50 11.69 -3.18
N ILE A 36 1.78 10.89 -3.95
CA ILE A 36 1.80 9.42 -3.81
C ILE A 36 3.24 8.91 -3.93
N GLU A 37 3.99 9.32 -4.95
CA GLU A 37 5.38 8.90 -5.14
C GLU A 37 6.29 9.29 -3.98
N HIS A 38 6.15 10.53 -3.51
CA HIS A 38 6.95 11.03 -2.41
C HIS A 38 6.70 10.26 -1.10
N TYR A 39 5.44 9.98 -0.77
CA TYR A 39 5.09 9.31 0.49
C TYR A 39 5.19 7.78 0.45
N THR A 40 5.08 7.15 -0.73
CA THR A 40 5.07 5.69 -0.87
C THR A 40 6.37 5.11 -1.44
N ARG A 41 7.37 5.94 -1.77
CA ARG A 41 8.62 5.56 -2.51
C ARG A 41 8.37 4.85 -3.85
N PHE A 42 7.14 4.85 -4.35
CA PHE A 42 6.77 4.19 -5.61
C PHE A 42 6.83 5.18 -6.77
N ARG A 43 7.52 4.80 -7.86
CA ARG A 43 7.57 5.64 -9.07
C ARG A 43 6.22 5.69 -9.75
N THR A 44 5.53 6.80 -9.59
CA THR A 44 4.37 7.14 -10.40
C THR A 44 4.82 7.80 -11.71
N LYS A 45 3.89 8.00 -12.64
CA LYS A 45 4.17 8.72 -13.90
C LYS A 45 3.72 10.19 -13.81
N TRP A 46 3.94 10.86 -12.67
CA TRP A 46 3.46 12.24 -12.46
C TRP A 46 3.92 13.23 -13.54
N ALA A 47 5.14 13.02 -14.08
CA ALA A 47 5.66 13.81 -15.19
C ALA A 47 4.78 13.73 -16.45
N LEU A 48 4.08 12.61 -16.70
CA LEU A 48 3.14 12.50 -17.81
C LEU A 48 1.94 13.42 -17.64
N TYR A 49 1.46 13.67 -16.42
CA TYR A 49 0.39 14.63 -16.18
C TYR A 49 0.85 16.08 -16.41
N ILE A 50 2.11 16.40 -16.11
CA ILE A 50 2.69 17.70 -16.42
C ILE A 50 2.79 17.90 -17.93
N ILE A 51 3.32 16.91 -18.66
CA ILE A 51 3.39 16.95 -20.12
C ILE A 51 1.98 17.09 -20.71
N ALA A 52 1.01 16.30 -20.22
CA ALA A 52 -0.38 16.39 -20.62
C ALA A 52 -0.97 17.79 -20.37
N THR A 53 -0.63 18.42 -19.23
CA THR A 53 -1.06 19.79 -18.91
C THR A 53 -0.53 20.77 -19.93
N LEU A 54 0.77 20.73 -20.24
CA LEU A 54 1.39 21.63 -21.22
C LEU A 54 0.72 21.50 -22.60
N LEU A 55 0.43 20.27 -23.03
CA LEU A 55 -0.29 20.00 -24.28
C LEU A 55 -1.74 20.50 -24.25
N ALA A 56 -2.44 20.33 -23.12
CA ALA A 56 -3.82 20.78 -22.96
C ALA A 56 -3.94 22.31 -22.96
N VAL A 57 -2.96 23.01 -22.38
CA VAL A 57 -2.87 24.49 -22.36
C VAL A 57 -2.67 25.06 -23.77
N ALA A 58 -2.03 24.33 -24.68
CA ALA A 58 -1.85 24.78 -26.05
C ALA A 58 -3.18 25.07 -26.75
N TYR A 59 -4.26 24.36 -26.42
CA TYR A 59 -5.57 24.57 -27.02
C TYR A 59 -6.13 25.98 -26.80
N PRO A 60 -6.42 26.41 -25.55
CA PRO A 60 -6.94 27.75 -25.31
C PRO A 60 -5.97 28.86 -25.72
N VAL A 61 -4.65 28.63 -25.65
CA VAL A 61 -3.62 29.61 -26.04
C VAL A 61 -3.63 29.84 -27.55
N LEU A 62 -3.58 28.78 -28.36
CA LEU A 62 -3.59 28.91 -29.81
C LEU A 62 -4.92 29.49 -30.31
N THR A 63 -6.05 29.09 -29.73
CA THR A 63 -7.35 29.68 -30.09
C THR A 63 -7.45 31.16 -29.70
N ALA A 64 -6.86 31.56 -28.57
CA ALA A 64 -6.83 32.97 -28.17
C ALA A 64 -5.93 33.81 -29.08
N PHE A 65 -4.76 33.26 -29.45
CA PHE A 65 -3.82 33.91 -30.34
C PHE A 65 -4.44 34.14 -31.74
N ASP A 66 -5.07 33.11 -32.32
CA ASP A 66 -5.78 33.23 -33.60
C ASP A 66 -6.84 34.34 -33.56
N TYR A 67 -7.66 34.37 -32.50
CA TYR A 67 -8.70 35.39 -32.35
C TYR A 67 -8.12 36.79 -32.17
N TRP A 68 -7.00 36.91 -31.46
CA TRP A 68 -6.32 38.20 -31.24
C TRP A 68 -5.71 38.75 -32.52
N GLU A 69 -5.06 37.90 -33.31
CA GLU A 69 -4.36 38.31 -34.53
C GLU A 69 -5.30 38.45 -35.74
N HIS A 70 -6.27 37.53 -35.90
CA HIS A 70 -7.08 37.42 -37.11
C HIS A 70 -8.57 37.74 -36.91
N GLY A 71 -9.02 37.95 -35.67
CA GLY A 71 -10.43 38.19 -35.34
C GLY A 71 -11.35 36.96 -35.48
N ASN A 72 -10.82 35.82 -35.93
CA ASN A 72 -11.50 34.53 -36.11
C ASN A 72 -10.51 33.38 -35.90
N THR A 73 -11.01 32.17 -35.64
CA THR A 73 -10.18 30.95 -35.59
C THR A 73 -9.78 30.48 -36.98
N ILE A 74 -8.50 30.22 -37.19
CA ILE A 74 -7.99 29.61 -38.41
C ILE A 74 -8.21 28.10 -38.32
N VAL A 75 -8.80 27.51 -39.35
CA VAL A 75 -9.20 26.09 -39.36
C VAL A 75 -8.01 25.15 -39.10
N GLU A 76 -6.86 25.41 -39.72
CA GLU A 76 -5.63 24.61 -39.55
C GLU A 76 -5.11 24.68 -38.11
N ASN A 77 -4.98 25.89 -37.56
CA ASN A 77 -4.54 26.10 -36.18
C ASN A 77 -5.51 25.47 -35.17
N GLN A 78 -6.81 25.49 -35.47
CA GLN A 78 -7.84 24.87 -34.63
C GLN A 78 -7.74 23.33 -34.62
N ILE A 79 -7.37 22.71 -35.74
CA ILE A 79 -7.08 21.26 -35.81
C ILE A 79 -5.81 20.93 -35.01
N ILE A 80 -4.74 21.71 -35.18
CA ILE A 80 -3.48 21.53 -34.44
C ILE A 80 -3.75 21.62 -32.93
N ALA A 81 -4.44 22.68 -32.50
CA ALA A 81 -4.79 22.94 -31.11
C ALA A 81 -5.61 21.79 -30.50
N THR A 82 -6.63 21.28 -31.20
CA THR A 82 -7.44 20.15 -30.70
C THR A 82 -6.71 18.80 -30.74
N THR A 83 -5.78 18.61 -31.66
CA THR A 83 -4.95 17.39 -31.71
C THR A 83 -3.96 17.34 -30.54
N LEU A 84 -3.35 18.48 -30.20
CA LEU A 84 -2.51 18.62 -29.01
C LEU A 84 -3.30 18.35 -27.73
N LEU A 85 -4.52 18.91 -27.62
CA LEU A 85 -5.43 18.64 -26.50
C LEU A 85 -5.73 17.15 -26.36
N LEU A 86 -6.11 16.48 -27.46
CA LEU A 86 -6.39 15.06 -27.47
C LEU A 86 -5.19 14.24 -27.01
N THR A 87 -4.01 14.57 -27.52
CA THR A 87 -2.77 13.88 -27.18
C THR A 87 -2.47 14.01 -25.69
N GLY A 88 -2.58 15.22 -25.14
CA GLY A 88 -2.43 15.46 -23.71
C GLY A 88 -3.40 14.63 -22.87
N LEU A 89 -4.69 14.63 -23.22
CA LEU A 89 -5.71 13.91 -22.45
C LEU A 89 -5.60 12.39 -22.57
N VAL A 90 -5.19 11.85 -23.71
CA VAL A 90 -4.91 10.42 -23.88
C VAL A 90 -3.72 10.00 -23.02
N ILE A 91 -2.65 10.81 -22.97
CA ILE A 91 -1.49 10.57 -22.10
C ILE A 91 -1.93 10.53 -20.62
N ALA A 92 -2.73 11.50 -20.19
CA ALA A 92 -3.25 11.56 -18.82
C ALA A 92 -4.20 10.40 -18.49
N ALA A 93 -5.07 10.01 -19.42
CA ALA A 93 -5.94 8.85 -19.27
C ALA A 93 -5.13 7.56 -19.12
N TYR A 94 -4.09 7.37 -19.94
CA TYR A 94 -3.17 6.24 -19.83
C TYR A 94 -2.45 6.24 -18.46
N ALA A 95 -1.92 7.37 -18.02
CA ALA A 95 -1.30 7.49 -16.70
C ALA A 95 -2.29 7.16 -15.57
N SER A 96 -3.56 7.55 -15.70
CA SER A 96 -4.62 7.26 -14.72
C SER A 96 -4.95 5.78 -14.65
N LEU A 97 -5.02 5.09 -15.80
CA LEU A 97 -5.23 3.64 -15.84
C LEU A 97 -4.06 2.87 -15.21
N GLN A 98 -2.82 3.30 -15.46
CA GLN A 98 -1.63 2.69 -14.83
C GLN A 98 -1.67 2.85 -13.31
N LEU A 99 -2.06 4.03 -12.81
CA LEU A 99 -2.23 4.28 -11.39
C LEU A 99 -3.30 3.38 -10.78
N MET A 100 -4.44 3.19 -11.44
CA MET A 100 -5.49 2.27 -10.97
C MET A 100 -5.04 0.81 -10.96
N ASN A 101 -4.35 0.37 -12.02
CA ASN A 101 -3.89 -1.01 -12.14
C ASN A 101 -2.89 -1.37 -11.04
N PHE A 102 -1.99 -0.44 -10.71
CA PHE A 102 -1.07 -0.59 -9.58
C PHE A 102 -1.81 -0.86 -8.27
N GLN A 103 -2.91 -0.13 -8.02
CA GLN A 103 -3.73 -0.29 -6.84
C GLN A 103 -4.72 -1.47 -6.94
N LYS A 104 -4.58 -2.34 -7.95
CA LYS A 104 -5.45 -3.49 -8.24
C LYS A 104 -6.94 -3.10 -8.36
N ILE A 105 -7.23 -1.87 -8.77
CA ILE A 105 -8.60 -1.35 -8.90
C ILE A 105 -9.14 -1.68 -10.29
N GLN A 106 -10.20 -2.49 -10.35
CA GLN A 106 -10.82 -2.87 -11.62
C GLN A 106 -11.89 -1.85 -12.07
N LEU A 107 -11.93 -1.58 -13.38
CA LEU A 107 -12.93 -0.71 -13.99
C LEU A 107 -14.32 -1.35 -14.12
N GLY A 108 -14.46 -2.68 -14.12
CA GLY A 108 -15.76 -3.36 -14.19
C GLY A 108 -16.64 -2.85 -15.33
N ARG A 109 -17.93 -2.60 -15.05
CA ARG A 109 -18.91 -2.04 -16.04
C ARG A 109 -18.50 -0.69 -16.64
N THR A 110 -17.67 0.09 -15.95
CA THR A 110 -17.18 1.39 -16.43
C THR A 110 -16.39 1.28 -17.74
N LYS A 111 -15.74 0.12 -17.99
CA LYS A 111 -15.01 -0.13 -19.24
C LYS A 111 -15.95 -0.10 -20.46
N GLN A 112 -17.12 -0.72 -20.35
CA GLN A 112 -18.13 -0.76 -21.43
C GLN A 112 -18.68 0.64 -21.71
N THR A 113 -18.94 1.43 -20.67
CA THR A 113 -19.40 2.81 -20.81
C THR A 113 -18.39 3.68 -21.55
N ILE A 114 -17.09 3.58 -21.22
CA ILE A 114 -16.04 4.33 -21.91
C ILE A 114 -15.93 3.92 -23.38
N GLN A 115 -15.98 2.62 -23.68
CA GLN A 115 -15.96 2.13 -25.07
C GLN A 115 -17.13 2.68 -25.89
N LEU A 116 -18.33 2.71 -25.30
CA LEU A 116 -19.51 3.29 -25.92
C LEU A 116 -19.33 4.80 -26.19
N LEU A 117 -18.76 5.55 -25.24
CA LEU A 117 -18.51 6.98 -25.41
C LEU A 117 -17.50 7.28 -26.52
N VAL A 118 -16.42 6.50 -26.62
CA VAL A 118 -15.46 6.61 -27.72
C VAL A 118 -16.16 6.42 -29.07
N PHE A 119 -17.03 5.40 -29.16
CA PHE A 119 -17.79 5.12 -30.38
C PHE A 119 -18.75 6.27 -30.74
N ILE A 120 -19.50 6.79 -29.76
CA ILE A 120 -20.40 7.94 -29.94
C ILE A 120 -19.62 9.19 -30.37
N GLY A 121 -18.44 9.43 -29.77
CA GLY A 121 -17.61 10.59 -30.06
C GLY A 121 -17.12 10.67 -31.51
N ILE A 122 -17.02 9.53 -32.19
CA ILE A 122 -16.65 9.41 -33.61
C ILE A 122 -17.90 9.40 -34.51
N LEU A 123 -18.94 8.65 -34.14
CA LEU A 123 -20.13 8.48 -34.97
C LEU A 123 -20.91 9.79 -35.18
N ALA A 124 -21.05 10.62 -34.14
CA ALA A 124 -21.86 11.83 -34.24
C ALA A 124 -21.28 12.85 -35.26
N PRO A 125 -19.96 13.18 -35.23
CA PRO A 125 -19.34 13.99 -36.28
C PRO A 125 -19.38 13.32 -37.66
N LEU A 126 -19.18 12.00 -37.73
CA LEU A 126 -19.20 11.26 -38.99
C LEU A 126 -20.57 11.36 -39.68
N ALA A 127 -21.65 11.14 -38.92
CA ALA A 127 -23.02 11.26 -39.42
C ALA A 127 -23.33 12.68 -39.94
N SER A 128 -22.86 13.72 -39.24
CA SER A 128 -22.99 15.11 -39.69
C SER A 128 -22.27 15.37 -41.02
N THR A 129 -21.10 14.77 -41.19
CA THR A 129 -20.26 14.94 -42.38
C THR A 129 -20.85 14.21 -43.58
N ILE A 130 -21.32 12.98 -43.39
CA ILE A 130 -22.06 12.21 -44.40
C ILE A 130 -23.33 12.93 -44.85
N ALA A 131 -24.02 13.61 -43.91
CA ALA A 131 -25.18 14.42 -44.20
C ALA A 131 -24.86 15.76 -44.91
N GLY A 132 -23.59 16.04 -45.24
CA GLY A 132 -23.15 17.26 -45.90
C GLY A 132 -23.26 18.52 -45.04
N LYS A 133 -23.43 18.37 -43.72
CA LYS A 133 -23.64 19.50 -42.79
C LYS A 133 -22.34 20.07 -42.23
N THR A 134 -21.26 19.29 -42.26
CA THR A 134 -19.94 19.68 -41.76
C THR A 134 -18.87 19.36 -42.78
N THR A 135 -17.82 20.19 -42.81
CA THR A 135 -16.62 19.96 -43.64
C THR A 135 -15.74 18.86 -43.05
N HIS A 136 -14.81 18.32 -43.86
CA HIS A 136 -13.81 17.34 -43.41
C HIS A 136 -12.91 17.88 -42.28
N ALA A 137 -12.60 19.18 -42.32
CA ALA A 137 -11.81 19.83 -41.27
C ALA A 137 -12.60 19.93 -39.95
N GLU A 138 -13.89 20.28 -40.02
CA GLU A 138 -14.77 20.32 -38.84
C GLU A 138 -15.00 18.94 -38.25
N PHE A 139 -15.09 17.90 -39.09
CA PHE A 139 -15.14 16.51 -38.66
C PHE A 139 -13.94 16.13 -37.78
N LEU A 140 -12.73 16.42 -38.25
CA LEU A 140 -11.49 16.12 -37.52
C LEU A 140 -11.45 16.88 -36.18
N HIS A 141 -11.76 18.17 -36.21
CA HIS A 141 -11.82 19.00 -35.00
C HIS A 141 -12.85 18.47 -33.99
N LEU A 142 -14.10 18.20 -34.42
CA LEU A 142 -15.17 17.71 -33.54
C LEU A 142 -14.84 16.34 -32.98
N THR A 143 -14.27 15.44 -33.78
CA THR A 143 -13.88 14.11 -33.34
C THR A 143 -12.76 14.18 -32.30
N ALA A 144 -11.71 14.96 -32.57
CA ALA A 144 -10.61 15.15 -31.62
C ALA A 144 -11.10 15.75 -30.30
N TYR A 145 -12.01 16.73 -30.36
CA TYR A 145 -12.63 17.33 -29.20
C TYR A 145 -13.49 16.33 -28.40
N ASN A 146 -14.34 15.54 -29.06
CA ASN A 146 -15.19 14.56 -28.38
C ASN A 146 -14.37 13.47 -27.68
N LEU A 147 -13.29 13.01 -28.31
CA LEU A 147 -12.36 12.03 -27.72
C LEU A 147 -11.56 12.63 -26.56
N SER A 148 -11.25 13.93 -26.63
CA SER A 148 -10.66 14.69 -25.52
C SER A 148 -11.58 14.68 -24.29
N VAL A 149 -12.85 15.05 -24.46
CA VAL A 149 -13.85 15.00 -23.38
C VAL A 149 -14.02 13.58 -22.84
N THR A 150 -14.02 12.56 -23.71
CA THR A 150 -14.14 11.15 -23.30
C THR A 150 -12.94 10.72 -22.43
N SER A 151 -11.74 11.16 -22.79
CA SER A 151 -10.53 10.92 -22.01
C SER A 151 -10.59 11.61 -20.64
N LEU A 152 -11.12 12.83 -20.59
CA LEU A 152 -11.37 13.55 -19.33
C LEU A 152 -12.41 12.83 -18.44
N ILE A 153 -13.47 12.29 -19.02
CA ILE A 153 -14.48 11.48 -18.31
C ILE A 153 -13.83 10.24 -17.69
N LEU A 154 -12.95 9.54 -18.42
CA LEU A 154 -12.21 8.40 -17.89
C LEU A 154 -11.37 8.82 -16.68
N ILE A 155 -10.67 9.95 -16.77
CA ILE A 155 -9.86 10.51 -15.69
C ILE A 155 -10.73 10.76 -14.43
N PHE A 156 -11.90 11.40 -14.60
CA PHE A 156 -12.84 11.63 -13.49
C PHE A 156 -13.29 10.33 -12.83
N LEU A 157 -13.65 9.33 -13.64
CA LEU A 157 -14.10 8.03 -13.14
C LEU A 157 -12.96 7.26 -12.46
N ALA A 158 -11.73 7.38 -12.96
CA ALA A 158 -10.55 6.80 -12.34
C ALA A 158 -10.29 7.40 -10.95
N ILE A 159 -10.34 8.74 -10.85
CA ILE A 159 -10.22 9.45 -9.57
C ILE A 159 -11.34 9.04 -8.61
N GLY A 160 -12.59 9.04 -9.09
CA GLY A 160 -13.73 8.61 -8.29
C GLY A 160 -13.53 7.22 -7.69
N LYS A 161 -13.09 6.25 -8.51
CA LYS A 161 -12.80 4.89 -8.05
C LYS A 161 -11.62 4.81 -7.09
N LEU A 162 -10.58 5.61 -7.29
CA LEU A 162 -9.49 5.73 -6.33
C LEU A 162 -10.05 6.21 -4.99
N THR A 163 -10.82 7.32 -4.96
CA THR A 163 -11.42 7.82 -3.72
C THR A 163 -12.34 6.83 -3.01
N GLN A 164 -13.10 6.04 -3.76
CA GLN A 164 -13.97 5.01 -3.18
C GLN A 164 -13.15 4.00 -2.36
N ASN A 165 -11.97 3.61 -2.84
CA ASN A 165 -11.14 2.63 -2.14
C ASN A 165 -10.31 3.24 -1.02
N TYR A 166 -9.95 4.53 -1.12
CA TYR A 166 -9.07 5.20 -0.16
C TYR A 166 -9.77 5.95 0.96
N ILE A 167 -11.04 6.36 0.82
CA ILE A 167 -11.70 7.27 1.79
C ILE A 167 -12.93 6.60 2.45
N PRO A 168 -12.82 5.78 3.49
CA PRO A 168 -13.95 5.05 4.08
C PRO A 168 -15.01 5.98 4.72
N ARG A 169 -14.62 7.15 5.27
CA ARG A 169 -15.58 8.09 5.90
C ARG A 169 -16.40 8.89 4.89
N GLN A 170 -15.84 9.25 3.73
CA GLN A 170 -16.48 10.13 2.73
C GLN A 170 -16.49 9.53 1.30
N GLN A 171 -16.20 8.24 1.15
CA GLN A 171 -16.10 7.53 -0.14
C GLN A 171 -17.32 7.78 -1.02
N MET A 172 -18.52 7.75 -0.43
CA MET A 172 -19.76 7.93 -1.18
C MET A 172 -19.85 9.36 -1.74
N LEU A 173 -19.47 10.38 -0.97
CA LEU A 173 -19.52 11.78 -1.42
C LEU A 173 -18.50 12.04 -2.54
N ALA A 174 -17.25 11.64 -2.35
CA ALA A 174 -16.19 11.83 -3.33
C ALA A 174 -16.42 11.02 -4.63
N TYR A 175 -16.89 9.77 -4.51
CA TYR A 175 -17.24 8.95 -5.67
C TYR A 175 -18.44 9.53 -6.44
N THR A 176 -19.47 9.98 -5.72
CA THR A 176 -20.66 10.57 -6.35
C THR A 176 -20.36 11.91 -7.02
N SER A 177 -19.55 12.78 -6.42
CA SER A 177 -19.13 14.04 -7.05
C SER A 177 -18.38 13.81 -8.35
N ALA A 178 -17.40 12.90 -8.37
CA ALA A 178 -16.66 12.55 -9.59
C ALA A 178 -17.58 11.96 -10.66
N ARG A 179 -18.55 11.11 -10.26
CA ARG A 179 -19.52 10.52 -11.19
C ARG A 179 -20.49 11.55 -11.76
N ILE A 180 -21.02 12.46 -10.93
CA ILE A 180 -21.88 13.56 -11.39
C ILE A 180 -21.11 14.47 -12.34
N GLY A 181 -19.86 14.83 -12.01
CA GLY A 181 -18.98 15.59 -12.89
C GLY A 181 -18.78 14.91 -14.25
N SER A 182 -18.56 13.58 -14.25
CA SER A 182 -18.41 12.82 -15.49
C SER A 182 -19.67 12.79 -16.37
N ILE A 183 -20.87 12.79 -15.75
CA ILE A 183 -22.15 12.84 -16.46
C ILE A 183 -22.36 14.23 -17.06
N LEU A 184 -22.05 15.29 -16.31
CA LEU A 184 -22.17 16.67 -16.77
C LEU A 184 -21.30 16.94 -18.00
N LEU A 185 -20.07 16.41 -18.02
CA LEU A 185 -19.15 16.57 -19.15
C LEU A 185 -19.71 16.02 -20.47
N LEU A 186 -20.66 15.09 -20.43
CA LEU A 186 -21.29 14.56 -21.66
C LEU A 186 -22.09 15.63 -22.41
N ALA A 187 -22.63 16.63 -21.72
CA ALA A 187 -23.51 17.63 -22.33
C ALA A 187 -22.77 18.50 -23.37
N ASP A 188 -21.50 18.83 -23.13
CA ASP A 188 -20.75 19.77 -23.97
C ASP A 188 -20.49 19.25 -25.41
N PRO A 189 -20.05 18.00 -25.64
CA PRO A 189 -20.03 17.39 -26.97
C PRO A 189 -21.37 17.47 -27.72
N PHE A 190 -22.50 17.23 -27.04
CA PHE A 190 -23.82 17.33 -27.67
C PHE A 190 -24.14 18.76 -28.11
N LEU A 191 -23.88 19.74 -27.25
CA LEU A 191 -24.09 21.16 -27.55
C LEU A 191 -23.25 21.61 -28.74
N ARG A 192 -21.96 21.22 -28.79
CA ARG A 192 -21.09 21.55 -29.92
C ARG A 192 -21.55 20.89 -31.20
N ASN A 193 -21.81 19.58 -31.21
CA ASN A 193 -22.32 18.90 -32.41
C ASN A 193 -23.63 19.54 -32.89
N TYR A 194 -24.55 19.91 -31.99
CA TYR A 194 -25.79 20.59 -32.34
C TYR A 194 -25.57 21.92 -33.07
N VAL A 195 -24.66 22.77 -32.56
CA VAL A 195 -24.31 24.06 -33.17
C VAL A 195 -23.84 23.90 -34.63
N TYR A 196 -23.02 22.88 -34.90
CA TYR A 196 -22.51 22.61 -36.25
C TYR A 196 -23.58 22.00 -37.16
N ILE A 197 -24.44 21.11 -36.65
CA ILE A 197 -25.48 20.43 -37.44
C ILE A 197 -26.60 21.39 -37.89
N LYS A 198 -26.96 22.37 -37.05
CA LYS A 198 -28.14 23.23 -37.28
C LYS A 198 -27.83 24.60 -37.87
N GLY A 199 -26.56 24.94 -38.11
CA GLY A 199 -26.20 26.23 -38.71
C GLY A 199 -26.82 27.41 -37.95
N VAL A 200 -26.68 27.39 -36.63
CA VAL A 200 -27.41 28.25 -35.69
C VAL A 200 -26.95 29.70 -35.79
N GLU A 201 -27.86 30.66 -35.57
CA GLU A 201 -27.54 32.09 -35.46
C GLU A 201 -26.34 32.36 -34.53
N LEU A 202 -25.57 33.41 -34.87
CA LEU A 202 -24.31 33.73 -34.21
C LEU A 202 -24.46 33.93 -32.69
N SER A 203 -25.52 34.62 -32.26
CA SER A 203 -25.83 34.87 -30.83
C SER A 203 -26.06 33.57 -30.04
N MET A 204 -26.84 32.64 -30.61
CA MET A 204 -27.14 31.35 -30.00
C MET A 204 -25.93 30.41 -30.04
N LYS A 205 -25.08 30.49 -31.08
CA LYS A 205 -23.78 29.78 -31.13
C LYS A 205 -22.86 30.17 -29.96
N TYR A 206 -22.71 31.46 -29.68
CA TYR A 206 -21.89 31.91 -28.54
C TYR A 206 -22.52 31.55 -27.19
N SER A 207 -23.85 31.67 -27.07
CA SER A 207 -24.58 31.30 -25.85
C SER A 207 -24.42 29.81 -25.50
N LEU A 208 -24.54 28.92 -26.48
CA LEU A 208 -24.35 27.48 -26.28
C LEU A 208 -22.89 27.13 -25.96
N ARG A 209 -21.91 27.81 -26.57
CA ARG A 209 -20.49 27.66 -26.23
C ARG A 209 -20.21 28.11 -24.79
N PHE A 210 -20.79 29.23 -24.38
CA PHE A 210 -20.66 29.74 -23.01
C PHE A 210 -21.26 28.77 -21.99
N MET A 211 -22.45 28.22 -22.28
CA MET A 211 -23.07 27.19 -21.45
C MET A 211 -22.19 25.93 -21.31
N GLY A 212 -21.57 25.46 -22.41
CA GLY A 212 -20.64 24.33 -22.37
C GLY A 212 -19.45 24.57 -21.45
N ILE A 213 -18.88 25.78 -21.46
CA ILE A 213 -17.78 26.17 -20.58
C ILE A 213 -18.23 26.21 -19.11
N LEU A 214 -19.41 26.74 -18.81
CA LEU A 214 -19.96 26.72 -17.45
C LEU A 214 -20.16 25.29 -16.93
N ILE A 215 -20.64 24.39 -17.78
CA ILE A 215 -20.79 22.96 -17.44
C ILE A 215 -19.43 22.34 -17.12
N GLN A 216 -18.40 22.61 -17.93
CA GLN A 216 -17.04 22.12 -17.69
C GLN A 216 -16.46 22.69 -16.39
N LEU A 217 -16.62 23.99 -16.12
CA LEU A 217 -16.16 24.60 -14.87
C LEU A 217 -16.82 23.94 -13.66
N PHE A 218 -18.14 23.77 -13.70
CA PHE A 218 -18.86 23.09 -12.63
C PHE A 218 -18.38 21.65 -12.43
N ALA A 219 -18.13 20.89 -13.51
CA ALA A 219 -17.53 19.57 -13.42
C ALA A 219 -16.12 19.60 -12.80
N THR A 220 -15.27 20.57 -13.16
CA THR A 220 -13.93 20.70 -12.55
C THR A 220 -13.95 21.03 -11.06
N VAL A 221 -14.95 21.80 -10.59
CA VAL A 221 -15.14 22.04 -9.15
C VAL A 221 -15.52 20.75 -8.42
N LEU A 222 -16.40 19.92 -9.00
CA LEU A 222 -16.72 18.62 -8.41
C LEU A 222 -15.49 17.69 -8.35
N LEU A 223 -14.62 17.74 -9.36
CA LEU A 223 -13.38 17.00 -9.34
C LEU A 223 -12.41 17.54 -8.28
N SER A 224 -12.27 18.87 -8.17
CA SER A 224 -11.33 19.48 -7.22
C SER A 224 -11.68 19.10 -5.78
N ILE A 225 -12.97 19.08 -5.43
CA ILE A 225 -13.46 18.58 -4.14
C ILE A 225 -12.99 17.13 -3.92
N THR A 226 -13.15 16.28 -4.93
CA THR A 226 -12.76 14.87 -4.88
C THR A 226 -11.24 14.70 -4.66
N VAL A 227 -10.42 15.47 -5.38
CA VAL A 227 -8.97 15.44 -5.26
C VAL A 227 -8.51 16.00 -3.91
N VAL A 228 -9.11 17.09 -3.44
CA VAL A 228 -8.81 17.66 -2.10
C VAL A 228 -9.12 16.66 -1.00
N MET A 229 -10.29 16.00 -1.04
CA MET A 229 -10.62 14.95 -0.09
C MET A 229 -9.60 13.80 -0.13
N LEU A 230 -9.15 13.40 -1.33
CA LEU A 230 -8.13 12.36 -1.47
C LEU A 230 -6.77 12.79 -0.91
N ILE A 231 -6.36 14.04 -1.12
CA ILE A 231 -5.11 14.58 -0.57
C ILE A 231 -5.19 14.66 0.95
N LEU A 232 -6.28 15.20 1.51
CA LEU A 232 -6.48 15.28 2.96
C LEU A 232 -6.49 13.91 3.62
N GLU A 233 -7.17 12.93 3.01
CA GLU A 233 -7.18 11.56 3.51
C GLU A 233 -5.80 10.90 3.35
N ALA A 234 -5.09 11.11 2.23
CA ALA A 234 -3.73 10.60 2.04
C ALA A 234 -2.75 11.17 3.08
N GLN A 235 -2.88 12.46 3.42
CA GLN A 235 -2.11 13.12 4.48
C GLN A 235 -2.47 12.57 5.86
N ALA A 236 -3.76 12.43 6.18
CA ALA A 236 -4.23 11.84 7.43
C ALA A 236 -3.78 10.38 7.58
N ARG A 237 -3.74 9.64 6.48
CA ARG A 237 -3.33 8.24 6.40
C ARG A 237 -1.83 8.02 6.26
N GLY A 238 -0.98 9.05 6.23
CA GLY A 238 0.45 9.08 5.88
C GLY A 238 1.42 8.08 6.54
N VAL A 239 0.91 7.03 7.14
CA VAL A 239 1.59 5.84 7.61
C VAL A 239 0.91 4.59 7.02
N HIS A 240 0.68 4.54 5.69
CA HIS A 240 0.51 3.23 5.05
C HIS A 240 1.90 2.57 5.02
N LEU A 241 2.06 1.59 5.90
CA LEU A 241 3.24 0.74 5.95
C LEU A 241 2.99 -0.38 4.97
N ILE A 242 3.41 -0.19 3.71
CA ILE A 242 3.31 -1.24 2.69
C ILE A 242 4.21 -2.39 3.18
N PRO A 243 3.64 -3.59 3.43
CA PRO A 243 4.45 -4.76 3.73
C PRO A 243 5.49 -4.94 2.64
N SER A 244 6.76 -5.03 3.03
CA SER A 244 7.89 -5.09 2.10
C SER A 244 8.76 -6.27 2.48
N ASP A 245 9.12 -7.08 1.49
CA ASP A 245 10.04 -8.19 1.69
C ASP A 245 11.44 -7.68 2.03
N GLU A 246 12.05 -8.26 3.06
CA GLU A 246 13.47 -8.06 3.36
C GLU A 246 14.32 -9.07 2.58
N ARG A 247 15.60 -8.75 2.36
CA ARG A 247 16.51 -9.68 1.68
C ARG A 247 16.64 -10.96 2.50
N SER A 248 16.09 -12.05 1.96
CA SER A 248 15.95 -13.27 2.75
C SER A 248 17.27 -14.02 2.96
N GLU A 249 17.51 -14.44 4.21
CA GLU A 249 18.61 -15.34 4.58
C GLU A 249 18.20 -16.82 4.42
N ARG A 250 17.53 -17.19 3.31
CA ARG A 250 16.94 -18.55 3.09
C ARG A 250 17.86 -19.75 3.37
N ASN A 251 19.18 -19.54 3.32
CA ASN A 251 20.18 -20.59 3.55
C ASN A 251 20.49 -20.81 5.05
N LYS A 252 19.98 -19.99 5.96
CA LYS A 252 20.09 -20.19 7.40
C LYS A 252 18.75 -20.69 7.95
N PRO A 253 18.77 -21.59 8.95
CA PRO A 253 17.55 -21.98 9.64
C PRO A 253 17.07 -20.86 10.57
N MET A 254 15.76 -20.69 10.65
CA MET A 254 15.10 -19.76 11.57
C MET A 254 15.43 -20.14 13.02
N LYS A 255 15.83 -19.17 13.83
CA LYS A 255 16.24 -19.38 15.23
C LYS A 255 15.04 -19.56 16.16
N TYR A 256 13.94 -18.85 15.90
CA TYR A 256 12.76 -18.82 16.76
C TYR A 256 11.55 -19.40 16.06
N ARG A 257 10.60 -19.98 16.79
CA ARG A 257 9.31 -20.46 16.26
C ARG A 257 8.17 -20.11 17.20
N LEU A 258 7.33 -19.20 16.74
CA LEU A 258 6.12 -18.70 17.36
C LEU A 258 4.89 -19.25 16.63
N LYS A 259 3.77 -19.37 17.34
CA LYS A 259 2.50 -19.82 16.77
C LYS A 259 1.82 -18.64 16.07
N ARG A 260 1.23 -18.90 14.91
CA ARG A 260 0.44 -17.92 14.15
C ARG A 260 -0.90 -17.65 14.82
N GLY A 261 -1.35 -16.40 14.79
CA GLY A 261 -2.60 -15.97 15.43
C GLY A 261 -2.49 -15.85 16.96
N TYR A 262 -1.26 -15.70 17.49
CA TYR A 262 -1.00 -15.52 18.92
C TYR A 262 -0.33 -14.18 19.17
N SER A 263 -0.63 -13.64 20.35
CA SER A 263 -0.03 -12.42 20.89
C SER A 263 0.86 -12.76 22.07
N TYR A 264 2.03 -12.13 22.13
CA TYR A 264 3.10 -12.51 23.05
C TYR A 264 3.61 -11.32 23.86
N LEU A 265 3.95 -11.59 25.12
CA LEU A 265 4.60 -10.64 26.01
C LEU A 265 6.06 -11.03 26.25
N ILE A 266 6.98 -10.07 26.10
CA ILE A 266 8.40 -10.23 26.35
C ILE A 266 8.81 -9.22 27.42
N GLN A 267 9.20 -9.71 28.60
CA GLN A 267 9.71 -8.86 29.65
C GLN A 267 11.23 -8.73 29.51
N GLU A 268 11.73 -7.53 29.24
CA GLU A 268 13.15 -7.26 29.01
C GLU A 268 13.52 -5.83 29.42
N GLU A 269 14.67 -5.63 30.06
CA GLU A 269 15.15 -4.28 30.45
C GLU A 269 15.46 -3.41 29.22
N SER A 270 16.08 -4.03 28.20
CA SER A 270 16.37 -3.40 26.91
C SER A 270 15.74 -4.22 25.79
N PRO A 271 15.18 -3.58 24.75
CA PRO A 271 14.39 -4.26 23.73
C PRO A 271 15.24 -5.04 22.70
N SER A 272 16.29 -5.72 23.15
CA SER A 272 17.26 -6.40 22.31
C SER A 272 16.82 -7.81 21.94
N HIS A 273 16.14 -8.52 22.83
CA HIS A 273 15.66 -9.88 22.60
C HIS A 273 14.46 -9.88 21.65
N SER A 274 13.47 -9.01 21.89
CA SER A 274 12.31 -8.88 20.99
C SER A 274 12.73 -8.48 19.57
N THR A 275 13.71 -7.58 19.42
CA THR A 275 14.21 -7.18 18.09
C THR A 275 14.92 -8.33 17.37
N ASP A 276 15.69 -9.18 18.07
CA ASP A 276 16.35 -10.34 17.46
C ASP A 276 15.32 -11.38 16.96
N ILE A 277 14.26 -11.64 17.74
CA ILE A 277 13.15 -12.51 17.30
C ILE A 277 12.46 -11.92 16.07
N PHE A 278 12.15 -10.63 16.11
CA PHE A 278 11.50 -9.93 15.00
C PHE A 278 12.35 -9.95 13.73
N ALA A 279 13.65 -9.65 13.84
CA ALA A 279 14.57 -9.65 12.70
C ALA A 279 14.74 -11.05 12.09
N ASP A 280 14.77 -12.10 12.92
CA ASP A 280 14.78 -13.49 12.43
C ASP A 280 13.55 -13.76 11.56
N TYR A 281 12.35 -13.41 12.00
CA TYR A 281 11.13 -13.58 11.19
C TYR A 281 11.18 -12.82 9.85
N VAL A 282 11.56 -11.55 9.90
CA VAL A 282 11.54 -10.70 8.71
C VAL A 282 12.56 -11.13 7.67
N THR A 283 13.73 -11.61 8.11
CA THR A 283 14.77 -12.17 7.22
C THR A 283 14.39 -13.56 6.66
N HIS A 284 13.36 -14.21 7.20
CA HIS A 284 12.82 -15.48 6.72
C HIS A 284 11.51 -15.33 5.91
N ASN A 285 11.33 -14.20 5.22
CA ASN A 285 10.19 -13.89 4.33
C ASN A 285 8.84 -13.68 5.04
N HIS A 286 8.86 -13.24 6.30
CA HIS A 286 7.67 -12.67 6.91
C HIS A 286 7.65 -11.16 6.75
N HIS A 287 6.50 -10.58 6.45
CA HIS A 287 6.37 -9.12 6.51
C HIS A 287 6.41 -8.65 7.96
N GLY A 288 7.18 -7.60 8.25
CA GLY A 288 7.37 -7.07 9.59
C GLY A 288 6.85 -5.65 9.77
N LEU A 289 6.25 -5.37 10.92
CA LEU A 289 6.00 -4.01 11.40
C LEU A 289 6.64 -3.80 12.78
N LEU A 290 7.63 -2.93 12.87
CA LEU A 290 8.23 -2.53 14.14
C LEU A 290 7.72 -1.16 14.60
N ILE A 291 7.15 -1.09 15.80
CA ILE A 291 6.75 0.15 16.48
C ILE A 291 7.68 0.35 17.67
N THR A 292 8.43 1.46 17.69
CA THR A 292 9.56 1.62 18.62
C THR A 292 9.81 3.07 18.99
N ARG A 293 10.47 3.29 20.13
CA ARG A 293 11.05 4.59 20.52
C ARG A 293 12.45 4.82 19.97
N ALA A 294 13.14 3.77 19.55
CA ALA A 294 14.48 3.89 19.02
C ALA A 294 14.45 4.51 17.62
N GLN A 295 15.47 5.30 17.31
CA GLN A 295 15.57 5.96 16.01
C GLN A 295 15.68 4.90 14.90
N PRO A 296 14.84 4.96 13.84
CA PRO A 296 14.82 3.92 12.79
C PRO A 296 16.19 3.65 12.18
N SER A 297 16.98 4.69 11.88
CA SER A 297 18.30 4.55 11.27
C SER A 297 19.25 3.63 12.06
N ARG A 298 19.22 3.69 13.39
CA ARG A 298 20.03 2.83 14.26
C ARG A 298 19.60 1.37 14.17
N ILE A 299 18.30 1.10 14.26
CA ILE A 299 17.77 -0.27 14.14
C ILE A 299 18.10 -0.88 12.78
N ARG A 300 17.97 -0.11 11.71
CA ARG A 300 18.33 -0.58 10.36
C ARG A 300 19.79 -0.99 10.28
N GLN A 301 20.68 -0.24 10.91
CA GLN A 301 22.12 -0.54 10.95
C GLN A 301 22.43 -1.78 11.78
N ASP A 302 21.88 -1.86 12.99
CA ASP A 302 22.19 -2.92 13.96
C ASP A 302 21.62 -4.29 13.54
N TYR A 303 20.41 -4.30 12.96
CA TYR A 303 19.67 -5.52 12.62
C TYR A 303 19.54 -5.76 11.10
N ARG A 304 20.16 -4.92 10.27
CA ARG A 304 20.18 -5.02 8.80
C ARG A 304 18.79 -5.03 8.13
N LEU A 305 17.85 -4.29 8.70
CA LEU A 305 16.47 -4.15 8.20
C LEU A 305 16.39 -2.98 7.20
N ASN A 306 16.47 -3.24 5.89
CA ASN A 306 16.50 -2.20 4.86
C ASN A 306 15.11 -1.77 4.41
N THR A 307 14.19 -2.72 4.24
CA THR A 307 12.87 -2.49 3.64
C THR A 307 11.76 -2.57 4.67
N THR A 308 11.99 -3.21 5.81
CA THR A 308 10.98 -3.37 6.86
C THR A 308 10.41 -2.02 7.31
N PRO A 309 9.07 -1.89 7.35
CA PRO A 309 8.40 -0.78 8.00
C PRO A 309 8.79 -0.62 9.48
N ILE A 310 9.29 0.57 9.83
CA ILE A 310 9.56 0.98 11.22
C ILE A 310 8.76 2.26 11.49
N LEU A 311 7.93 2.23 12.52
CA LEU A 311 7.14 3.36 12.98
C LEU A 311 7.75 3.91 14.27
N TRP A 312 8.23 5.15 14.20
CA TRP A 312 8.91 5.78 15.33
C TRP A 312 7.92 6.52 16.24
N MET A 313 7.85 6.12 17.50
CA MET A 313 7.05 6.76 18.54
C MET A 313 7.75 8.04 19.02
N THR A 314 7.32 9.20 18.51
CA THR A 314 7.90 10.49 18.84
C THR A 314 6.88 11.62 18.69
N ASN A 315 7.06 12.68 19.49
CA ASN A 315 6.28 13.91 19.37
C ASN A 315 6.90 14.91 18.37
N SER A 316 8.15 14.65 17.94
CA SER A 316 8.88 15.52 17.02
C SER A 316 8.46 15.27 15.57
N LYS A 317 8.31 16.35 14.79
CA LYS A 317 8.12 16.24 13.34
C LYS A 317 9.44 15.86 12.69
N THR A 318 9.44 14.78 11.91
CA THR A 318 10.61 14.28 11.17
C THR A 318 10.18 13.75 9.81
N ASP A 319 11.13 13.60 8.88
CA ASP A 319 10.88 12.99 7.57
C ASP A 319 10.68 11.46 7.64
N GLU A 320 10.99 10.84 8.79
CA GLU A 320 10.71 9.44 9.07
C GLU A 320 9.23 9.20 9.38
N LYS A 321 8.78 7.95 9.22
CA LYS A 321 7.42 7.55 9.59
C LYS A 321 7.28 7.57 11.11
N THR A 322 6.39 8.43 11.62
CA THR A 322 6.22 8.68 13.05
C THR A 322 4.77 8.51 13.50
N VAL A 323 4.61 8.24 14.79
CA VAL A 323 3.32 8.27 15.48
C VAL A 323 3.51 8.92 16.85
N LYS A 324 2.54 9.73 17.28
CA LYS A 324 2.55 10.30 18.63
C LYS A 324 2.21 9.18 19.63
N PRO A 325 2.97 9.02 20.72
CA PRO A 325 2.69 7.98 21.73
C PRO A 325 1.29 8.08 22.34
N ARG A 326 0.72 9.29 22.40
CA ARG A 326 -0.62 9.55 22.94
C ARG A 326 -1.77 9.25 21.98
N ASP A 327 -1.46 8.96 20.72
CA ASP A 327 -2.44 8.71 19.67
C ASP A 327 -2.66 7.21 19.51
N ILE A 328 -3.18 6.57 20.57
CA ILE A 328 -3.40 5.12 20.65
C ILE A 328 -4.31 4.64 19.52
N ASP A 329 -5.38 5.37 19.21
CA ASP A 329 -6.29 5.06 18.12
C ASP A 329 -5.56 4.99 16.76
N ARG A 330 -4.59 5.88 16.54
CA ARG A 330 -3.77 5.88 15.33
C ARG A 330 -2.84 4.66 15.27
N ILE A 331 -2.24 4.27 16.39
CA ILE A 331 -1.42 3.04 16.48
C ILE A 331 -2.27 1.82 16.12
N VAL A 332 -3.44 1.68 16.74
CA VAL A 332 -4.40 0.59 16.46
C VAL A 332 -4.82 0.59 14.99
N TYR A 333 -5.14 1.76 14.43
CA TYR A 333 -5.49 1.88 13.01
C TYR A 333 -4.36 1.38 12.10
N ILE A 334 -3.12 1.79 12.36
CA ILE A 334 -1.97 1.41 11.53
C ILE A 334 -1.74 -0.10 11.58
N ILE A 335 -1.84 -0.72 12.76
CA ILE A 335 -1.70 -2.17 12.91
C ILE A 335 -2.85 -2.90 12.20
N LYS A 336 -4.10 -2.47 12.43
CA LYS A 336 -5.30 -3.03 11.75
C LYS A 336 -5.17 -2.95 10.22
N ASP A 337 -4.66 -1.84 9.73
CA ASP A 337 -4.45 -1.62 8.31
C ASP A 337 -3.33 -2.51 7.76
N PHE A 338 -2.21 -2.64 8.47
CA PHE A 338 -1.10 -3.54 8.13
C PHE A 338 -1.54 -5.00 8.02
N ILE A 339 -2.34 -5.50 8.99
CA ILE A 339 -2.87 -6.87 9.02
C ILE A 339 -3.77 -7.17 7.81
N LYS A 340 -4.49 -6.17 7.27
CA LYS A 340 -5.36 -6.38 6.09
C LYS A 340 -4.58 -6.67 4.81
N PHE A 341 -3.33 -6.23 4.71
CA PHE A 341 -2.52 -6.44 3.52
C PHE A 341 -1.91 -7.84 3.45
N ASP A 342 -1.53 -8.40 4.60
CA ASP A 342 -0.93 -9.72 4.66
C ASP A 342 -1.30 -10.47 5.94
N THR A 343 -1.72 -11.72 5.74
CA THR A 343 -2.11 -12.61 6.83
C THR A 343 -0.92 -13.23 7.56
N ASP A 344 0.28 -13.33 6.96
CA ASP A 344 1.43 -14.05 7.54
C ASP A 344 2.56 -13.13 8.05
N SER A 345 2.15 -12.06 8.75
CA SER A 345 3.04 -10.98 9.20
C SER A 345 3.37 -11.03 10.69
N ILE A 346 4.48 -10.39 11.08
CA ILE A 346 4.90 -10.21 12.47
C ILE A 346 4.89 -8.72 12.84
N ILE A 347 4.31 -8.39 13.98
CA ILE A 347 4.21 -7.03 14.49
C ILE A 347 4.90 -6.99 15.85
N LEU A 348 5.79 -6.04 16.07
CA LEU A 348 6.46 -5.83 17.36
C LEU A 348 6.18 -4.41 17.86
N ILE A 349 5.54 -4.31 19.04
CA ILE A 349 5.39 -3.08 19.80
C ILE A 349 6.43 -3.08 20.92
N GLN A 350 7.44 -2.22 20.82
CA GLN A 350 8.47 -2.10 21.85
C GLN A 350 8.10 -1.09 22.92
N ARG A 351 8.53 -1.36 24.15
CA ARG A 351 8.39 -0.46 25.31
C ARG A 351 6.93 -0.11 25.58
N LEU A 352 6.08 -1.12 25.79
CA LEU A 352 4.68 -0.92 26.17
C LEU A 352 4.54 -0.11 27.47
N ASP A 353 5.49 -0.28 28.40
CA ASP A 353 5.65 0.52 29.61
C ASP A 353 5.66 2.04 29.32
N TYR A 354 6.28 2.44 28.22
CA TYR A 354 6.28 3.84 27.80
C TYR A 354 4.91 4.30 27.30
N LEU A 355 4.21 3.46 26.53
CA LEU A 355 2.84 3.78 26.08
C LEU A 355 1.89 3.91 27.28
N ILE A 356 2.06 3.07 28.29
CA ILE A 356 1.30 3.11 29.55
C ILE A 356 1.60 4.42 30.29
N THR A 357 2.87 4.82 30.36
CA THR A 357 3.30 6.08 30.99
C THR A 357 2.71 7.31 30.31
N GLU A 358 2.52 7.30 28.99
CA GLU A 358 2.00 8.45 28.21
C GLU A 358 0.47 8.54 28.16
N ASN A 359 -0.26 7.45 28.42
CA ASN A 359 -1.71 7.39 28.24
C ASN A 359 -2.42 7.04 29.56
N ASP A 360 -2.30 5.79 29.98
CA ASP A 360 -2.67 5.18 31.26
C ASP A 360 -2.75 3.66 31.02
N PHE A 361 -2.68 2.85 32.09
CA PHE A 361 -2.70 1.39 31.95
C PHE A 361 -3.99 0.86 31.29
N ASN A 362 -5.16 1.37 31.69
CA ASN A 362 -6.44 0.86 31.21
C ASN A 362 -6.67 1.15 29.73
N THR A 363 -6.23 2.31 29.24
CA THR A 363 -6.29 2.65 27.82
C THR A 363 -5.39 1.74 26.99
N VAL A 364 -4.17 1.45 27.46
CA VAL A 364 -3.26 0.53 26.76
C VAL A 364 -3.74 -0.93 26.88
N LEU A 365 -4.31 -1.35 28.00
CA LEU A 365 -4.87 -2.69 28.14
C LEU A 365 -6.02 -2.92 27.16
N ARG A 366 -6.94 -1.95 27.01
CA ARG A 366 -7.99 -2.00 25.98
C ARG A 366 -7.42 -2.07 24.56
N MET A 367 -6.35 -1.33 24.28
CA MET A 367 -5.63 -1.44 23.01
C MET A 367 -5.12 -2.86 22.78
N ILE A 368 -4.55 -3.51 23.81
CA ILE A 368 -4.06 -4.89 23.72
C ILE A 368 -5.23 -5.86 23.48
N HIS A 369 -6.37 -5.72 24.17
CA HIS A 369 -7.56 -6.56 23.95
C HIS A 369 -8.02 -6.47 22.49
N ASP A 370 -8.21 -5.24 22.00
CA ASP A 370 -8.62 -4.96 20.63
C ASP A 370 -7.69 -5.57 19.59
N LEU A 371 -6.37 -5.51 19.83
CA LEU A 371 -5.38 -6.08 18.93
C LEU A 371 -5.37 -7.61 19.02
N ASN A 372 -5.49 -8.18 20.22
CA ASN A 372 -5.47 -9.62 20.44
C ASN A 372 -6.63 -10.31 19.70
N ASP A 373 -7.85 -9.78 19.81
CA ASP A 373 -9.04 -10.28 19.10
C ASP A 373 -8.81 -10.37 17.58
N ILE A 374 -8.13 -9.37 17.02
CA ILE A 374 -7.85 -9.30 15.59
C ILE A 374 -6.76 -10.29 15.21
N ILE A 375 -5.70 -10.38 16.02
CA ILE A 375 -4.60 -11.31 15.82
C ILE A 375 -5.11 -12.76 15.86
N MET A 376 -5.96 -13.12 16.82
CA MET A 376 -6.58 -14.45 16.94
C MET A 376 -7.41 -14.85 15.71
N SER A 377 -8.02 -13.88 15.03
CA SER A 377 -8.78 -14.10 13.79
C SER A 377 -7.90 -14.11 12.52
N SER A 378 -6.61 -13.86 12.66
CA SER A 378 -5.62 -13.75 11.58
C SER A 378 -4.51 -14.81 11.71
N LYS A 379 -3.58 -14.86 10.75
CA LYS A 379 -2.35 -15.66 10.88
C LYS A 379 -1.15 -14.81 11.35
N CYS A 380 -1.40 -13.56 11.74
CA CYS A 380 -0.35 -12.63 12.16
C CYS A 380 0.15 -12.99 13.57
N ILE A 381 1.34 -12.51 13.91
CA ILE A 381 1.94 -12.66 15.23
C ILE A 381 2.12 -11.27 15.81
N LEU A 382 1.60 -11.04 17.02
CA LEU A 382 1.87 -9.82 17.78
C LEU A 382 2.87 -10.12 18.88
N MET A 383 3.93 -9.32 18.96
CA MET A 383 4.85 -9.30 20.07
C MET A 383 4.83 -7.94 20.72
N VAL A 384 4.85 -7.93 22.05
CA VAL A 384 4.89 -6.72 22.85
C VAL A 384 6.02 -6.87 23.84
N SER A 385 6.92 -5.88 23.89
CA SER A 385 7.96 -5.86 24.92
C SER A 385 7.73 -4.78 25.96
N LEU A 386 8.06 -5.09 27.21
CA LEU A 386 8.01 -4.15 28.33
C LEU A 386 9.15 -4.38 29.30
N ASP A 387 9.48 -3.35 30.06
CA ASP A 387 10.39 -3.42 31.19
C ASP A 387 9.62 -3.82 32.45
N SER A 388 9.86 -5.02 32.98
CA SER A 388 9.11 -5.56 34.13
C SER A 388 9.31 -4.78 35.42
N GLY A 389 10.34 -3.93 35.51
CA GLY A 389 10.56 -3.05 36.66
C GLY A 389 9.63 -1.83 36.71
N THR A 390 8.88 -1.55 35.63
CA THR A 390 8.07 -0.32 35.51
C THR A 390 6.60 -0.50 35.84
N LEU A 391 6.13 -1.74 35.97
CA LEU A 391 4.72 -2.10 36.15
C LEU A 391 4.52 -2.86 37.46
N SER A 392 3.35 -2.72 38.06
CA SER A 392 2.95 -3.52 39.22
C SER A 392 2.71 -4.98 38.82
N ARG A 393 2.78 -5.89 39.80
CA ARG A 393 2.49 -7.32 39.56
C ARG A 393 1.06 -7.57 39.08
N GLU A 394 0.12 -6.74 39.51
CA GLU A 394 -1.29 -6.83 39.11
C GLU A 394 -1.46 -6.44 37.63
N GLU A 395 -0.83 -5.36 37.19
CA GLU A 395 -0.84 -4.93 35.78
C GLU A 395 -0.19 -5.96 34.85
N VAL A 396 0.94 -6.54 35.26
CA VAL A 396 1.57 -7.63 34.49
C VAL A 396 0.67 -8.85 34.42
N ALA A 397 -0.01 -9.21 35.52
CA ALA A 397 -0.94 -10.34 35.53
C ALA A 397 -2.13 -10.13 34.60
N LEU A 398 -2.66 -8.90 34.52
CA LEU A 398 -3.73 -8.55 33.57
C LEU A 398 -3.26 -8.65 32.11
N LEU A 399 -2.04 -8.22 31.80
CA LEU A 399 -1.48 -8.39 30.45
C LEU A 399 -1.27 -9.88 30.09
N LEU A 400 -0.84 -10.70 31.06
CA LEU A 400 -0.63 -12.13 30.87
C LEU A 400 -1.92 -12.95 30.75
N GLN A 401 -3.08 -12.38 31.10
CA GLN A 401 -4.37 -13.01 30.78
C GLN A 401 -4.65 -12.99 29.27
N GLU A 402 -4.08 -12.03 28.55
CA GLU A 402 -4.31 -11.81 27.12
C GLU A 402 -3.13 -12.29 26.25
N LEU A 403 -1.91 -12.25 26.79
CA LEU A 403 -0.67 -12.48 26.06
C LEU A 403 0.07 -13.73 26.56
N GLU A 404 0.58 -14.57 25.66
CA GLU A 404 1.47 -15.68 26.01
C GLU A 404 2.86 -15.14 26.45
N ASP A 405 3.38 -15.57 27.60
CA ASP A 405 4.70 -15.17 28.08
C ASP A 405 5.84 -15.82 27.25
N LEU A 406 6.70 -14.99 26.65
CA LEU A 406 7.92 -15.42 25.94
C LEU A 406 9.20 -15.02 26.66
N THR A 407 9.12 -14.47 27.88
CA THR A 407 10.29 -14.00 28.64
C THR A 407 11.30 -15.11 28.88
N ASN A 408 10.80 -16.33 29.15
CA ASN A 408 11.60 -17.50 29.49
C ASN A 408 11.62 -18.57 28.38
N VAL A 409 11.59 -18.16 27.12
CA VAL A 409 12.00 -19.10 26.06
C VAL A 409 13.49 -19.36 26.26
N GLU A 410 13.81 -20.44 26.99
CA GLU A 410 15.19 -20.92 27.11
C GLU A 410 15.79 -20.95 25.71
N LYS A 411 16.89 -20.21 25.55
CA LYS A 411 17.72 -20.19 24.35
C LYS A 411 18.38 -21.58 24.21
N VAL A 412 17.59 -22.59 23.86
CA VAL A 412 18.10 -23.92 23.55
C VAL A 412 18.60 -23.89 22.12
N THR A 413 19.74 -23.25 21.90
CA THR A 413 20.49 -23.38 20.64
C THR A 413 21.27 -24.70 20.67
N LEU A 414 20.56 -25.82 20.64
CA LEU A 414 21.11 -27.00 19.98
C LEU A 414 21.03 -26.70 18.49
N GLY A 415 22.17 -26.45 17.84
CA GLY A 415 22.19 -26.39 16.39
C GLY A 415 21.59 -27.68 15.79
N GLU A 416 20.91 -27.56 14.64
CA GLU A 416 20.30 -28.66 13.87
C GLU A 416 21.11 -29.99 13.89
N PRO A 417 22.45 -29.98 13.75
CA PRO A 417 23.26 -31.20 13.80
C PRO A 417 23.20 -31.99 15.12
N LEU A 418 23.01 -31.30 16.25
CA LEU A 418 22.94 -31.90 17.59
C LEU A 418 21.49 -32.27 17.94
N TYR A 419 20.54 -31.41 17.58
CA TYR A 419 19.13 -31.63 17.88
C TYR A 419 18.60 -32.90 17.18
N SER A 420 18.95 -33.09 15.91
CA SER A 420 18.60 -34.29 15.15
C SER A 420 19.10 -35.59 15.79
N VAL A 421 20.35 -35.60 16.28
CA VAL A 421 20.93 -36.77 16.98
C VAL A 421 20.20 -37.04 18.29
N LEU A 422 19.89 -35.99 19.07
CA LEU A 422 19.14 -36.10 20.32
C LEU A 422 17.73 -36.67 20.08
N LEU A 423 17.02 -36.16 19.08
CA LEU A 423 15.67 -36.60 18.71
C LEU A 423 15.68 -38.08 18.24
N PHE A 424 16.68 -38.48 17.46
CA PHE A 424 16.84 -39.87 17.05
C PHE A 424 17.01 -40.80 18.26
N VAL A 425 17.91 -40.47 19.19
CA VAL A 425 18.14 -41.28 20.39
C VAL A 425 16.87 -41.34 21.26
N TYR A 426 16.16 -40.22 21.41
CA TYR A 426 14.87 -40.18 22.12
C TYR A 426 13.83 -41.12 21.49
N SER A 427 13.71 -41.10 20.16
CA SER A 427 12.75 -41.94 19.43
C SER A 427 13.05 -43.45 19.54
N GLU A 428 14.33 -43.82 19.62
CA GLU A 428 14.72 -45.22 19.81
C GLU A 428 14.52 -45.65 21.27
N ASN A 429 14.87 -44.80 22.24
CA ASN A 429 14.65 -45.10 23.66
C ASN A 429 13.16 -45.24 24.01
N THR A 430 12.28 -44.40 23.45
CA THR A 430 10.82 -44.53 23.63
C THR A 430 10.27 -45.83 23.04
N ARG A 431 10.90 -46.37 22.00
CA ARG A 431 10.63 -47.71 21.44
C ARG A 431 11.34 -48.85 22.18
N ARG A 432 11.87 -48.58 23.39
CA ARG A 432 12.67 -49.52 24.22
C ARG A 432 13.90 -50.07 23.49
N ARG A 433 14.50 -49.30 22.58
CA ARG A 433 15.76 -49.60 21.90
C ARG A 433 16.87 -48.70 22.44
N THR A 434 18.09 -49.23 22.47
CA THR A 434 19.28 -48.51 22.94
C THR A 434 20.23 -48.32 21.76
N PRO A 435 20.17 -47.17 21.04
CA PRO A 435 21.01 -46.94 19.88
C PRO A 435 22.47 -46.80 20.29
N SER A 436 23.37 -47.17 19.39
CA SER A 436 24.83 -47.06 19.58
C SER A 436 25.41 -45.94 18.73
N PHE A 437 26.69 -45.64 18.92
CA PHE A 437 27.46 -44.76 18.03
C PHE A 437 27.35 -45.19 16.55
N LYS A 438 27.34 -46.51 16.28
CA LYS A 438 27.19 -47.07 14.92
C LYS A 438 25.79 -46.81 14.34
N SER A 439 24.77 -46.79 15.20
CA SER A 439 23.40 -46.48 14.80
C SER A 439 23.27 -45.02 14.36
N VAL A 440 23.93 -44.09 15.08
CA VAL A 440 23.96 -42.66 14.73
C VAL A 440 24.71 -42.43 13.41
N THR A 441 25.90 -43.03 13.22
CA THR A 441 26.64 -42.90 11.95
C THR A 441 25.83 -43.40 10.75
N ARG A 442 25.11 -44.52 10.93
CA ARG A 442 24.30 -45.10 9.85
C ARG A 442 23.05 -44.26 9.56
N LYS A 443 22.39 -43.74 10.60
CA LYS A 443 21.13 -42.98 10.44
C LYS A 443 21.34 -41.63 9.75
N PHE A 444 22.46 -40.96 10.03
CA PHE A 444 22.73 -39.62 9.53
C PHE A 444 23.78 -39.58 8.41
N GLU A 445 24.27 -40.72 7.96
CA GLU A 445 25.29 -40.84 6.89
C GLU A 445 26.55 -39.98 7.15
N ILE A 446 26.96 -39.88 8.42
CA ILE A 446 28.12 -39.08 8.86
C ILE A 446 29.32 -39.94 9.26
N THR A 447 30.52 -39.36 9.17
CA THR A 447 31.76 -40.01 9.61
C THR A 447 31.75 -40.34 11.10
N LYS A 448 32.52 -41.37 11.49
CA LYS A 448 32.65 -41.80 12.89
C LYS A 448 33.17 -40.69 13.80
N THR A 449 34.05 -39.82 13.31
CA THR A 449 34.60 -38.67 14.04
C THR A 449 33.53 -37.60 14.30
N THR A 450 32.72 -37.27 13.29
CA THR A 450 31.62 -36.30 13.42
C THR A 450 30.51 -36.81 14.35
N ALA A 451 30.10 -38.07 14.21
CA ALA A 451 29.11 -38.67 15.11
C ALA A 451 29.62 -38.68 16.56
N ARG A 452 30.89 -39.04 16.75
CA ARG A 452 31.52 -39.03 18.08
C ARG A 452 31.51 -37.63 18.70
N LYS A 453 31.95 -36.61 17.96
CA LYS A 453 31.93 -35.22 18.42
C LYS A 453 30.52 -34.79 18.86
N ARG A 454 29.51 -35.00 18.01
CA ARG A 454 28.11 -34.63 18.31
C ARG A 454 27.55 -35.34 19.54
N ILE A 455 27.87 -36.62 19.72
CA ILE A 455 27.41 -37.39 20.89
C ILE A 455 28.05 -36.88 22.17
N TYR A 456 29.36 -36.60 22.14
CA TYR A 456 30.06 -36.03 23.31
C TYR A 456 29.59 -34.60 23.60
N ASP A 457 29.39 -33.75 22.59
CA ASP A 457 28.82 -32.41 22.78
C ASP A 457 27.42 -32.46 23.46
N LEU A 458 26.62 -33.49 23.16
CA LEU A 458 25.32 -33.73 23.81
C LEU A 458 25.44 -34.28 25.23
N GLU A 459 26.44 -35.12 25.49
CA GLU A 459 26.75 -35.64 26.83
C GLU A 459 27.26 -34.52 27.74
N ASP A 460 28.19 -33.68 27.26
CA ASP A 460 28.74 -32.53 27.98
C ASP A 460 27.65 -31.50 28.34
N LYS A 461 26.64 -31.34 27.47
CA LYS A 461 25.46 -30.50 27.74
C LYS A 461 24.45 -31.14 28.72
N GLY A 462 24.69 -32.40 29.10
CA GLY A 462 23.84 -33.19 30.01
C GLY A 462 22.54 -33.67 29.36
N LEU A 463 22.46 -33.75 28.03
CA LEU A 463 21.27 -34.13 27.28
C LEU A 463 21.24 -35.62 26.91
N LEU A 464 22.42 -36.23 26.80
CA LEU A 464 22.60 -37.68 26.62
C LEU A 464 23.46 -38.25 27.75
N ARG A 465 23.27 -39.54 28.01
CA ARG A 465 24.11 -40.38 28.86
C ARG A 465 24.65 -41.53 28.05
N ILE A 466 25.98 -41.75 28.09
CA ILE A 466 26.59 -42.92 27.47
C ILE A 466 26.67 -44.06 28.50
N LEU A 467 26.03 -45.17 28.19
CA LEU A 467 26.10 -46.41 28.98
C LEU A 467 27.14 -47.36 28.37
N ASN A 468 28.11 -47.77 29.19
CA ASN A 468 29.11 -48.76 28.79
C ASN A 468 28.64 -50.16 29.18
N GLN A 469 28.51 -51.07 28.21
CA GLN A 469 28.21 -52.47 28.45
C GLN A 469 29.18 -53.35 27.65
N GLY A 470 30.23 -53.83 28.31
CA GLY A 470 31.30 -54.58 27.68
C GLY A 470 32.00 -53.78 26.56
N ARG A 471 32.01 -54.32 25.34
CA ARG A 471 32.64 -53.67 24.17
C ARG A 471 31.74 -52.63 23.46
N TYR A 472 30.50 -52.46 23.92
CA TYR A 472 29.51 -51.60 23.27
C TYR A 472 29.16 -50.39 24.13
N LYS A 473 28.93 -49.26 23.46
CA LYS A 473 28.47 -48.00 24.05
C LYS A 473 27.07 -47.69 23.54
N PHE A 474 26.13 -47.57 24.46
CA PHE A 474 24.73 -47.27 24.20
C PHE A 474 24.39 -45.84 24.62
N LEU A 475 23.40 -45.25 23.96
CA LEU A 475 22.98 -43.88 24.18
C LEU A 475 21.60 -43.86 24.83
N GLU A 476 21.47 -43.09 25.90
CA GLU A 476 20.21 -42.86 26.58
C GLU A 476 19.96 -41.36 26.78
N VAL A 477 18.74 -40.91 26.53
CA VAL A 477 18.35 -39.51 26.78
C VAL A 477 18.09 -39.28 28.26
N THR A 478 18.73 -38.25 28.82
CA THR A 478 18.54 -37.81 30.21
C THR A 478 17.18 -37.13 30.41
N GLU A 479 16.71 -36.95 31.65
CA GLU A 479 15.48 -36.18 31.91
C GLU A 479 15.55 -34.75 31.34
N LYS A 480 16.72 -34.10 31.41
CA LYS A 480 16.98 -32.81 30.77
C LYS A 480 16.82 -32.85 29.25
N GLY A 481 17.37 -33.89 28.60
CA GLY A 481 17.18 -34.11 27.16
C GLY A 481 15.72 -34.43 26.78
N ARG A 482 15.00 -35.16 27.63
CA ARG A 482 13.57 -35.47 27.43
C ARG A 482 12.71 -34.22 27.54
N ALA A 483 12.95 -33.37 28.52
CA ALA A 483 12.24 -32.09 28.67
C ALA A 483 12.40 -31.21 27.42
N LEU A 484 13.61 -31.16 26.86
CA LEU A 484 13.95 -30.40 25.65
C LEU A 484 13.22 -30.90 24.40
N VAL A 485 13.10 -32.22 24.24
CA VAL A 485 12.37 -32.84 23.11
C VAL A 485 10.85 -32.79 23.32
N ARG A 486 10.37 -32.79 24.58
CA ARG A 486 8.94 -32.74 24.93
C ARG A 486 8.36 -31.32 24.94
N SER A 487 9.20 -30.30 25.10
CA SER A 487 8.75 -28.91 25.00
C SER A 487 8.24 -28.65 23.57
N PRO A 488 6.98 -28.21 23.40
CA PRO A 488 6.27 -28.24 22.11
C PRO A 488 6.84 -27.31 21.03
N ALA A 489 7.92 -26.56 21.32
CA ALA A 489 8.56 -25.63 20.38
C ALA A 489 9.56 -26.29 19.41
N SER A 490 10.01 -27.54 19.65
CA SER A 490 11.15 -28.11 18.91
C SER A 490 10.80 -29.26 17.95
N SER A 491 9.55 -29.71 17.84
CA SER A 491 9.23 -30.99 17.17
C SER A 491 8.13 -31.01 16.10
N ARG A 492 7.80 -29.88 15.45
CA ARG A 492 6.97 -29.89 14.23
C ARG A 492 7.56 -29.06 13.10
N GLY A 493 8.50 -29.66 12.37
CA GLY A 493 9.09 -29.11 11.15
C GLY A 493 9.71 -30.22 10.32
N GLY A 494 8.87 -31.11 9.78
CA GLY A 494 9.26 -32.16 8.86
C GLY A 494 8.05 -32.99 8.42
N GLU A 495 7.65 -32.76 7.17
CA GLU A 495 6.85 -33.64 6.30
C GLU A 495 5.34 -33.78 6.57
N ASN A 496 4.52 -33.08 5.76
CA ASN A 496 3.65 -33.70 4.73
C ASN A 496 2.77 -32.64 4.03
N GLY A 497 2.88 -32.55 2.70
CA GLY A 497 2.09 -31.69 1.82
C GLY A 497 2.92 -31.11 0.69
#